data_AF-A0A8T9N0G6-F1
#
_entry.id   AF-A0A8T9N0G6-F1
#
_cell.length_a   1.000
_cell.length_b   1.000
_cell.length_c   1.000
_cell.angle_alpha   90.00
_cell.angle_beta   90.00
_cell.angle_gamma   90.00
#
_symmetry.space_group_name_H-M   'P 1'
#
loop_
_entity.id
_entity.type
_entity.pdbx_description
1 polymer ?
#
loop_
_entity_poly.entity_id
_entity_poly.type
_entity_poly.pdbx_seq_one_letter_code
_entity_poly.pdbx_strand_id
1 'polypeptide(L)'
;MLKHINQSAWILALASGLTACVVAHAPSVSSSVIETDEQKGSLIGINAKYCFQDCDTLMLDKVKEVCAAGYTIQSREITQALRSGNMVVRCRPPAKAQPQQGSTLQPIH
;
A
#
# COMPACT_ATOMS: atom_id res chain seq x y z
N MET A 1 36.83 34.68 -53.98
CA MET A 1 37.36 33.93 -52.82
C MET A 1 36.21 33.19 -52.18
N LEU A 2 36.07 31.89 -52.47
CA LEU A 2 35.00 31.05 -51.97
C LEU A 2 35.55 30.28 -50.76
N LYS A 3 35.14 30.66 -49.55
CA LYS A 3 35.65 30.09 -48.30
C LYS A 3 34.65 29.06 -47.78
N HIS A 4 35.16 27.86 -47.53
CA HIS A 4 34.47 26.65 -47.08
C HIS A 4 33.37 26.91 -46.04
N ILE A 5 32.16 26.41 -46.32
CA ILE A 5 31.08 26.23 -45.34
C ILE A 5 31.50 25.05 -44.46
N ASN A 6 32.00 25.37 -43.27
CA ASN A 6 32.43 24.38 -42.30
C ASN A 6 31.18 23.76 -41.65
N GLN A 7 31.00 22.46 -41.87
CA GLN A 7 30.04 21.62 -41.17
C GLN A 7 30.29 21.69 -39.66
N SER A 8 29.26 21.40 -38.86
CA SER A 8 29.27 21.24 -37.39
C SER A 8 28.83 22.48 -36.59
N ALA A 9 27.61 22.95 -36.85
CA ALA A 9 26.89 23.82 -35.93
C ALA A 9 25.78 23.02 -35.23
N TRP A 10 26.21 22.24 -34.23
CA TRP A 10 25.53 22.00 -32.95
C TRP A 10 24.00 21.88 -32.98
N ILE A 11 23.54 20.63 -33.00
CA ILE A 11 22.21 20.19 -32.59
C ILE A 11 21.99 20.63 -31.13
N LEU A 12 21.45 21.83 -30.91
CA LEU A 12 20.81 22.22 -29.65
C LEU A 12 19.39 21.62 -29.62
N ALA A 13 19.31 20.29 -29.60
CA ALA A 13 18.06 19.60 -29.32
C ALA A 13 17.88 19.51 -27.80
N LEU A 14 17.09 20.45 -27.27
CA LEU A 14 16.05 20.22 -26.27
C LEU A 14 16.30 19.04 -25.29
N ALA A 15 17.29 19.18 -24.42
CA ALA A 15 17.30 18.43 -23.17
C ALA A 15 16.42 19.17 -22.15
N SER A 16 15.11 19.23 -22.41
CA SER A 16 14.12 19.48 -21.36
C SER A 16 14.11 18.23 -20.48
N GLY A 17 15.07 18.14 -19.57
CA GLY A 17 15.09 17.14 -18.53
C GLY A 17 13.79 17.26 -17.75
N LEU A 18 12.91 16.28 -17.91
CA LEU A 18 11.86 15.98 -16.96
C LEU A 18 12.57 15.63 -15.65
N THR A 19 12.93 16.63 -14.85
CA THR A 19 13.22 16.45 -13.44
C THR A 19 11.89 16.15 -12.76
N ALA A 20 11.37 14.95 -13.02
CA ALA A 20 10.24 14.39 -12.30
C ALA A 20 10.60 14.44 -10.82
N CYS A 21 9.82 15.20 -10.07
CA CYS A 21 10.08 15.53 -8.69
C CYS A 21 10.29 14.26 -7.88
N VAL A 22 11.51 14.01 -7.44
CA VAL A 22 11.75 13.09 -6.33
C VAL A 22 11.21 13.83 -5.11
N VAL A 23 9.95 13.57 -4.74
CA VAL A 23 9.41 14.01 -3.45
C VAL A 23 10.17 13.21 -2.41
N ALA A 24 11.27 13.78 -1.93
CA ALA A 24 12.25 13.04 -1.13
C ALA A 24 11.63 12.41 0.14
N HIS A 25 10.50 12.93 0.63
CA HIS A 25 9.87 12.49 1.87
C HIS A 25 8.34 12.58 1.83
N ALA A 26 7.70 12.02 0.79
CA ALA A 26 6.25 11.85 0.83
C ALA A 26 5.88 10.83 1.93
N PRO A 27 4.80 11.04 2.70
CA PRO A 27 4.33 10.04 3.63
C PRO A 27 4.06 8.73 2.88
N SER A 28 4.51 7.62 3.44
CA SER A 28 4.35 6.30 2.85
C SER A 28 3.85 5.32 3.89
N VAL A 29 3.00 4.40 3.46
CA VAL A 29 2.50 3.30 4.28
C VAL A 29 2.54 2.02 3.48
N SER A 30 3.03 0.94 4.08
CA SER A 30 3.12 -0.37 3.47
C SER A 30 2.64 -1.44 4.43
N SER A 31 2.32 -2.60 3.87
CA SER A 31 1.85 -3.77 4.60
C SER A 31 2.66 -5.01 4.20
N SER A 32 2.93 -5.89 5.15
CA SER A 32 3.56 -7.19 4.91
C SER A 32 2.82 -8.29 5.66
N VAL A 33 2.69 -9.47 5.04
CA VAL A 33 2.13 -10.64 5.70
C VAL A 33 3.22 -11.25 6.58
N ILE A 34 2.93 -11.41 7.88
CA ILE A 34 3.80 -12.06 8.86
C ILE A 34 3.45 -13.55 8.95
N GLU A 35 2.15 -13.86 9.00
CA GLU A 35 1.62 -15.22 9.16
C GLU A 35 0.23 -15.30 8.51
N THR A 36 -0.16 -16.47 8.00
CA THR A 36 -1.52 -16.76 7.56
C THR A 36 -2.01 -18.05 8.23
N ASP A 37 -3.17 -17.98 8.88
CA ASP A 37 -3.83 -19.10 9.55
C ASP A 37 -5.29 -19.18 9.09
N GLU A 38 -5.77 -20.37 8.73
CA GLU A 38 -7.12 -20.55 8.18
C GLU A 38 -8.24 -20.29 9.19
N GLN A 39 -7.98 -20.45 10.48
CA GLN A 39 -8.94 -20.28 11.56
C GLN A 39 -8.88 -18.88 12.18
N LYS A 40 -7.67 -18.33 12.30
CA LYS A 40 -7.39 -17.06 12.99
C LYS A 40 -7.21 -15.88 12.03
N GLY A 41 -7.00 -16.16 10.74
CA GLY A 41 -6.76 -15.18 9.69
C GLY A 41 -5.29 -14.80 9.56
N SER A 42 -5.01 -13.74 8.81
CA SER A 42 -3.63 -13.29 8.56
C SER A 42 -3.14 -12.30 9.60
N LEU A 43 -1.90 -12.48 10.06
CA LEU A 43 -1.15 -11.50 10.83
C LEU A 43 -0.40 -10.60 9.85
N ILE A 44 -0.70 -9.30 9.86
CA ILE A 44 -0.15 -8.30 8.94
C ILE A 44 0.65 -7.27 9.75
N GLY A 45 1.86 -6.97 9.30
CA GLY A 45 2.62 -5.81 9.74
C GLY A 45 2.33 -4.61 8.85
N ILE A 46 2.15 -3.44 9.46
CA ILE A 46 1.98 -2.16 8.78
C ILE A 46 3.13 -1.25 9.20
N ASN A 47 3.80 -0.64 8.23
CA ASN A 47 4.90 0.30 8.46
C ASN A 47 4.56 1.62 7.78
N ALA A 48 4.64 2.72 8.54
CA ALA A 48 4.49 4.07 8.01
C ALA A 48 5.81 4.84 8.16
N LYS A 49 6.19 5.61 7.13
CA LYS A 49 7.39 6.46 7.12
C LYS A 49 7.04 7.86 6.63
N TYR A 50 7.79 8.85 7.14
CA TYR A 50 7.63 10.26 6.78
C TYR A 50 6.21 10.80 7.04
N CYS A 51 5.51 10.25 8.04
CA CYS A 51 4.10 10.52 8.33
C CYS A 51 3.88 11.59 9.41
N PHE A 52 4.94 12.09 10.05
CA PHE A 52 4.88 13.15 11.06
C PHE A 52 3.84 12.87 12.16
N GLN A 53 2.74 13.63 12.20
CA GLN A 53 1.67 13.45 13.18
C GLN A 53 0.55 12.51 12.69
N ASP A 54 0.52 12.19 11.40
CA ASP A 54 -0.55 11.41 10.76
C ASP A 54 -0.24 9.91 10.65
N CYS A 55 0.84 9.44 11.30
CA CYS A 55 1.25 8.03 11.25
C CYS A 55 0.12 7.10 11.70
N ASP A 56 -0.64 7.50 12.72
CA ASP A 56 -1.72 6.67 13.23
C ASP A 56 -2.85 6.50 12.21
N THR A 57 -3.30 7.61 11.63
CA THR A 57 -4.35 7.65 10.61
C THR A 57 -3.94 6.87 9.37
N LEU A 58 -2.72 7.10 8.86
CA LEU A 58 -2.21 6.39 7.68
C LEU A 58 -2.14 4.88 7.89
N MET A 59 -1.64 4.43 9.06
CA MET A 59 -1.61 3.01 9.35
C MET A 59 -3.02 2.43 9.49
N LEU A 60 -3.95 3.12 10.16
CA LEU A 60 -5.34 2.67 10.29
C LEU A 60 -6.05 2.55 8.95
N ASP A 61 -5.83 3.51 8.05
CA ASP A 61 -6.45 3.48 6.73
C ASP A 61 -5.89 2.34 5.89
N LYS A 62 -4.58 2.07 5.99
CA LYS A 62 -3.99 0.88 5.35
C LYS A 62 -4.55 -0.42 5.94
N VAL A 63 -4.78 -0.50 7.25
CA VAL A 63 -5.41 -1.67 7.89
C VAL A 63 -6.82 -1.89 7.37
N LYS A 64 -7.64 -0.84 7.24
CA LYS A 64 -8.99 -0.96 6.68
C LYS A 64 -8.96 -1.42 5.22
N GLU A 65 -7.99 -0.95 4.45
CA GLU A 65 -7.77 -1.37 3.06
C GLU A 65 -7.44 -2.87 2.99
N VAL A 66 -6.53 -3.36 3.85
CA VAL A 66 -6.04 -4.75 3.76
C VAL A 66 -6.89 -5.77 4.51
N CYS A 67 -7.64 -5.37 5.56
CA CYS A 67 -8.44 -6.25 6.41
C CYS A 67 -9.95 -5.95 6.27
N ALA A 68 -10.53 -6.13 5.09
CA ALA A 68 -11.93 -5.80 4.81
C ALA A 68 -12.96 -6.55 5.70
N ALA A 69 -12.64 -7.76 6.16
CA ALA A 69 -13.51 -8.57 7.03
C ALA A 69 -13.43 -8.16 8.53
N GLY A 70 -12.64 -7.15 8.86
CA GLY A 70 -12.34 -6.70 10.22
C GLY A 70 -10.96 -7.13 10.70
N TYR A 71 -10.52 -6.53 11.81
CA TYR A 71 -9.17 -6.73 12.36
C TYR A 71 -9.10 -6.52 13.86
N THR A 72 -8.06 -7.07 14.48
CA THR A 72 -7.65 -6.78 15.87
C THR A 72 -6.23 -6.22 15.86
N ILE A 73 -6.00 -5.09 16.54
CA ILE A 73 -4.66 -4.53 16.69
C ILE A 73 -3.94 -5.28 17.82
N GLN A 74 -2.80 -5.90 17.49
CA GLN A 74 -1.98 -6.67 18.42
C GLN A 74 -0.91 -5.78 19.06
N SER A 75 -0.29 -4.93 18.26
CA SER A 75 0.67 -3.93 18.73
C SER A 75 0.62 -2.69 17.86
N ARG A 76 0.98 -1.55 18.46
CA ARG A 76 1.02 -0.25 17.81
C ARG A 76 2.11 0.59 18.46
N GLU A 77 2.99 1.14 17.65
CA GLU A 77 4.06 2.05 18.09
C GLU A 77 4.16 3.21 17.11
N ILE A 78 4.32 4.42 17.65
CA ILE A 78 4.59 5.63 16.87
C ILE A 78 5.87 6.26 17.40
N THR A 79 6.86 6.41 16.53
CA THR A 79 8.15 7.00 16.88
C THR A 79 8.21 8.41 16.27
N GLN A 80 7.81 9.42 17.04
CA GLN A 80 7.78 10.81 16.57
C GLN A 80 9.15 11.30 16.07
N ALA A 81 10.23 10.92 16.76
CA ALA A 81 11.61 11.26 16.38
C ALA A 81 11.98 10.75 14.97
N LEU A 82 11.44 9.60 14.58
CA LEU A 82 11.69 8.98 13.27
C LEU A 82 10.58 9.27 12.25
N ARG A 83 9.53 10.01 12.64
CA ARG A 83 8.35 10.31 11.81
C ARG A 83 7.77 9.04 11.19
N SER A 84 7.74 7.97 11.97
CA SER A 84 7.38 6.62 11.54
C SER A 84 6.45 5.95 12.53
N GLY A 85 5.76 4.92 12.06
CA GLY A 85 4.94 4.06 12.90
C GLY A 85 5.03 2.61 12.47
N ASN A 86 4.79 1.72 13.43
CA ASN A 86 4.67 0.29 13.21
C ASN A 86 3.38 -0.21 13.87
N MET A 87 2.67 -1.09 13.19
CA MET A 87 1.48 -1.74 13.72
C MET A 87 1.46 -3.20 13.32
N VAL A 88 1.07 -4.09 14.22
CA VAL A 88 0.78 -5.48 13.90
C VAL A 88 -0.70 -5.69 14.13
N VAL A 89 -1.39 -6.19 13.12
CA VAL A 89 -2.82 -6.48 13.17
C VAL A 89 -3.08 -7.91 12.76
N ARG A 90 -4.11 -8.52 13.34
CA ARG A 90 -4.67 -9.79 12.84
C ARG A 90 -5.95 -9.49 12.08
N CYS A 91 -5.96 -9.69 10.76
CA CYS A 91 -7.17 -9.63 9.96
C CYS A 91 -8.05 -10.85 10.30
N ARG A 92 -9.36 -10.65 10.40
CA ARG A 92 -10.31 -11.75 10.56
C ARG A 92 -10.37 -12.56 9.26
N PRO A 93 -10.52 -13.90 9.32
CA PRO A 93 -10.82 -14.69 8.13
C PRO A 93 -12.08 -14.15 7.42
N PRO A 94 -12.14 -14.19 6.09
CA PRO A 94 -13.40 -13.96 5.40
C PRO A 94 -14.44 -14.96 5.93
N ALA A 95 -15.67 -14.49 6.15
CA ALA A 95 -16.75 -15.39 6.51
C ALA A 95 -16.82 -16.48 5.44
N LYS A 96 -16.74 -17.75 5.84
CA LYS A 96 -16.92 -18.86 4.90
C LYS A 96 -18.29 -18.65 4.26
N ALA A 97 -18.32 -18.43 2.95
CA ALA A 97 -19.57 -18.45 2.21
C ALA A 97 -20.21 -19.82 2.52
N GLN A 98 -21.30 -19.83 3.28
CA GLN A 98 -22.07 -21.04 3.45
C GLN A 98 -22.46 -21.50 2.04
N PRO A 99 -22.19 -22.75 1.65
CA PRO A 99 -22.78 -23.26 0.43
C PRO A 99 -24.29 -23.06 0.56
N GLN A 100 -24.89 -22.32 -0.37
CA GLN A 100 -26.32 -22.14 -0.45
C GLN A 100 -26.96 -23.51 -0.33
N GLN A 101 -27.62 -23.74 0.82
CA GLN A 101 -28.37 -24.95 1.09
C GLN A 101 -29.42 -25.04 -0.01
N GLY A 102 -29.21 -25.98 -0.94
CA GLY A 102 -30.09 -26.20 -2.08
C GLY A 102 -31.52 -26.27 -1.59
N SER A 103 -32.35 -25.35 -2.07
CA SER A 103 -33.79 -25.43 -1.90
C SER A 103 -34.25 -26.60 -2.76
N THR A 104 -34.25 -27.80 -2.18
CA THR A 104 -34.86 -28.98 -2.79
C THR A 104 -36.36 -28.68 -2.91
N LEU A 105 -36.79 -28.31 -4.11
CA LEU A 105 -38.19 -28.19 -4.47
C LEU A 105 -38.81 -29.58 -4.33
N GLN A 106 -39.59 -29.81 -3.27
CA GLN A 106 -40.35 -31.06 -3.14
C GLN A 106 -41.52 -31.02 -4.14
N PRO A 107 -41.74 -32.07 -4.94
CA PRO A 107 -42.91 -32.14 -5.80
C PRO A 107 -44.17 -32.28 -4.94
N ILE A 108 -45.16 -31.43 -5.21
CA ILE A 108 -46.49 -31.49 -4.63
C ILE A 108 -47.17 -32.75 -5.20
N HIS A 109 -47.66 -33.60 -4.29
CA HIS A 109 -48.34 -34.86 -4.58
C HIS A 109 -49.85 -34.67 -4.70
#